data_AF-A0A134ARL8-F1
#
_entry.id   AF-A0A134ARL8-F1
#
_cell.length_a   1.000
_cell.length_b   1.000
_cell.length_c   1.000
_cell.angle_alpha   90.00
_cell.angle_beta   90.00
_cell.angle_gamma   90.00
#
_symmetry.space_group_name_H-M   'P 1'
#
loop_
_entity.id
_entity.type
_entity.pdbx_description
1 polymer ?
#
loop_
_entity_poly.entity_id
_entity_poly.type
_entity_poly.pdbx_seq_one_letter_code
_entity_poly.pdbx_strand_id
1 'polypeptide(L)'
;MNINFNDINIPKPYIPEELPINLDGILLNREMFNLITTASNEMGIYKGFLSNTPNPILLISPLLIQEAVLSSKIEGTHATLEDFLNYEAGNKMFKIGMTRRLDPQERVNEIGSASVPFKIDVHSFIFSENAVELEKTLRKRLNDKRVNKVNLRKEFFYSTVDELEELVNELDPTAVFNKTMLAKEYNQTTSVSSDEYVIEYEDDLYD
;
A
#
# COMPACT_ATOMS: atom_id res chain seq x y z
N MET A 1 36.16 22.33 9.47
CA MET A 1 35.14 23.36 9.19
C MET A 1 33.93 22.98 10.03
N ASN A 2 33.77 23.59 11.21
CA ASN A 2 32.66 23.26 12.13
C ASN A 2 31.41 23.98 11.65
N ILE A 3 30.46 23.25 11.10
CA ILE A 3 29.15 23.78 10.74
C ILE A 3 28.38 23.94 12.05
N ASN A 4 28.11 25.18 12.44
CA ASN A 4 27.32 25.51 13.62
C ASN A 4 25.84 25.23 13.29
N PHE A 5 25.28 24.14 13.82
CA PHE A 5 23.91 23.70 13.53
C PHE A 5 22.82 24.62 14.12
N ASN A 6 23.19 25.67 14.86
CA ASN A 6 22.25 26.60 15.48
C ASN A 6 21.63 27.64 14.52
N ASP A 7 22.13 27.75 13.29
CA ASP A 7 21.62 28.72 12.29
C ASP A 7 20.57 28.11 11.33
N ILE A 8 20.18 26.84 11.52
CA ILE A 8 19.14 26.21 10.72
C ILE A 8 17.79 26.49 11.39
N ASN A 9 16.96 27.32 10.77
CA ASN A 9 15.59 27.60 11.20
C ASN A 9 14.70 26.36 10.98
N ILE A 10 14.86 25.34 11.83
CA ILE A 10 14.04 24.14 11.80
C ILE A 10 12.70 24.52 12.46
N PRO A 11 11.56 24.46 11.73
CA PRO A 11 10.26 24.70 12.34
C PRO A 11 10.07 23.70 13.48
N LYS A 12 9.67 24.19 14.65
CA LYS A 12 9.39 23.31 15.79
C LYS A 12 8.30 22.32 15.38
N PRO A 13 8.49 21.00 15.63
CA PRO A 13 7.45 20.01 15.36
C PRO A 13 6.14 20.42 16.02
N TYR A 14 5.05 20.39 15.26
CA TYR A 14 3.73 20.63 15.82
C TYR A 14 3.37 19.50 16.78
N ILE A 15 3.03 19.85 18.01
CA ILE A 15 2.55 18.88 19.00
C ILE A 15 1.03 18.89 18.89
N PRO A 16 0.40 17.80 18.41
CA PRO A 16 -1.05 17.74 18.29
C PRO A 16 -1.69 17.75 19.68
N GLU A 17 -2.90 18.32 19.76
CA GLU A 17 -3.73 18.22 20.95
C GLU A 17 -4.13 16.76 21.22
N GLU A 18 -4.23 16.39 22.49
CA GLU A 18 -4.69 15.05 22.86
C GLU A 18 -6.19 14.90 22.59
N LEU A 19 -6.58 13.75 22.05
CA LEU A 19 -7.99 13.43 21.85
C LEU A 19 -8.66 13.08 23.20
N PRO A 20 -9.93 13.47 23.42
CA PRO A 20 -10.82 14.15 22.49
C PRO A 20 -10.62 15.68 22.46
N ILE A 21 -10.58 16.23 21.25
CA ILE A 21 -10.57 17.68 21.03
C ILE A 21 -11.95 18.28 21.35
N ASN A 22 -11.99 19.50 21.90
CA ASN A 22 -13.25 20.23 22.07
C ASN A 22 -13.76 20.69 20.70
N LEU A 23 -14.92 20.17 20.29
CA LEU A 23 -15.51 20.43 18.98
C LEU A 23 -16.65 21.45 19.01
N ASP A 24 -16.99 22.00 20.19
CA ASP A 24 -18.19 22.83 20.38
C ASP A 24 -18.14 24.06 19.47
N GLY A 25 -16.98 24.68 19.29
CA GLY A 25 -16.79 25.83 18.40
C GLY A 25 -16.78 25.50 16.90
N ILE A 26 -16.45 24.26 16.51
CA ILE A 26 -16.33 23.82 15.12
C ILE A 26 -17.68 23.31 14.60
N LEU A 27 -18.39 22.52 15.41
CA LEU A 27 -19.70 21.95 15.06
C LEU A 27 -20.82 23.00 15.04
N LEU A 28 -20.66 24.10 15.77
CA LEU A 28 -21.60 25.24 15.77
C LEU A 28 -21.32 26.26 14.66
N ASN A 29 -20.26 26.08 13.87
CA ASN A 29 -19.98 26.97 12.74
C ASN A 29 -20.97 26.69 11.59
N ARG A 30 -21.76 27.70 11.23
CA ARG A 30 -22.75 27.64 10.13
C ARG A 30 -22.15 27.20 8.80
N GLU A 31 -20.94 27.65 8.47
CA GLU A 31 -20.26 27.26 7.22
C GLU A 31 -19.89 25.78 7.23
N MET A 32 -19.33 25.30 8.34
CA MET A 32 -19.00 23.90 8.55
C MET A 32 -20.26 23.01 8.48
N PHE A 33 -21.34 23.44 9.13
CA PHE A 33 -22.63 22.74 9.11
C PHE A 33 -23.17 22.59 7.67
N ASN A 34 -23.12 23.65 6.87
CA ASN A 34 -23.55 23.61 5.47
C ASN A 34 -22.68 22.67 4.63
N LEU A 35 -21.36 22.70 4.81
CA LEU A 35 -20.43 21.82 4.09
C LEU A 35 -20.65 20.35 4.44
N ILE A 36 -20.77 20.03 5.73
CA ILE A 36 -21.05 18.66 6.20
C ILE A 36 -22.39 18.17 5.65
N THR A 37 -23.43 19.02 5.69
CA THR A 37 -24.75 18.67 5.15
C THR A 37 -24.68 18.39 3.66
N THR A 38 -23.96 19.22 2.90
CA THR A 38 -23.78 19.03 1.45
C THR A 38 -23.02 17.74 1.17
N ALA A 39 -21.90 17.50 1.83
CA ALA A 39 -21.12 16.28 1.67
C ALA A 39 -21.93 15.01 2.02
N SER A 40 -22.71 15.07 3.10
CA SER A 40 -23.57 13.96 3.53
C SER A 40 -24.67 13.65 2.51
N ASN A 41 -25.29 14.69 1.94
CA ASN A 41 -26.28 14.51 0.86
C ASN A 41 -25.65 13.88 -0.38
N GLU A 42 -24.51 14.39 -0.84
CA GLU A 42 -23.80 13.84 -2.01
C GLU A 42 -23.36 12.39 -1.78
N MET A 43 -22.86 12.06 -0.59
CA MET A 43 -22.58 10.66 -0.19
C MET A 43 -23.84 9.78 -0.22
N GLY A 44 -24.97 10.31 0.26
CA GLY A 44 -26.25 9.62 0.22
C GLY A 44 -26.72 9.32 -1.20
N ILE A 45 -26.63 10.31 -2.10
CA ILE A 45 -26.95 10.15 -3.53
C ILE A 45 -26.04 9.10 -4.17
N TYR A 46 -24.73 9.19 -3.93
CA TYR A 46 -23.77 8.23 -4.45
C TYR A 46 -24.05 6.81 -3.96
N LYS A 47 -24.29 6.61 -2.65
CA LYS A 47 -24.67 5.31 -2.09
C LYS A 47 -25.94 4.76 -2.75
N GLY A 48 -26.97 5.59 -2.91
CA GLY A 48 -28.21 5.21 -3.57
C GLY A 48 -28.01 4.80 -5.03
N PHE A 49 -27.16 5.50 -5.78
CA PHE A 49 -26.81 5.14 -7.15
C PHE A 49 -26.13 3.76 -7.24
N LEU A 50 -25.17 3.49 -6.34
CA LEU A 50 -24.47 2.20 -6.30
C LEU A 50 -25.40 1.05 -5.94
N SER A 51 -26.30 1.22 -4.97
CA SER A 51 -27.27 0.19 -4.55
C SER A 51 -28.25 -0.19 -5.65
N ASN A 52 -28.52 0.71 -6.61
CA ASN A 52 -29.43 0.45 -7.73
C ASN A 52 -28.70 0.04 -9.02
N THR A 53 -27.37 -0.06 -9.00
CA THR A 53 -26.58 -0.48 -10.15
C THR A 53 -26.42 -2.01 -10.14
N PRO A 54 -26.69 -2.73 -11.25
CA PRO A 54 -26.61 -4.20 -11.29
C PRO A 54 -25.23 -4.80 -10.98
N ASN A 55 -24.17 -4.00 -11.10
CA ASN A 55 -22.82 -4.37 -10.72
C ASN A 55 -21.98 -3.10 -10.42
N PRO A 56 -22.11 -2.53 -9.20
CA PRO A 56 -21.44 -1.28 -8.87
C PRO A 56 -19.91 -1.46 -8.80
N ILE A 57 -19.42 -2.66 -8.50
CA ILE A 57 -17.98 -2.90 -8.34
C ILE A 57 -17.20 -2.63 -9.63
N LEU A 58 -17.82 -2.81 -10.81
CA LEU A 58 -17.21 -2.46 -12.10
C LEU A 58 -17.00 -0.96 -12.30
N LEU A 59 -17.79 -0.11 -11.64
CA LEU A 59 -17.64 1.35 -11.67
C LEU A 59 -16.74 1.84 -10.54
N ILE A 60 -16.76 1.15 -9.40
CA ILE A 60 -15.98 1.47 -8.20
C ILE A 60 -14.52 1.08 -8.35
N SER A 61 -14.22 -0.07 -8.94
CA SER A 61 -12.85 -0.60 -8.98
C SER A 61 -11.84 0.36 -9.64
N PRO A 62 -12.14 1.04 -10.77
CA PRO A 62 -11.18 1.97 -11.36
C PRO A 62 -10.97 3.23 -10.49
N LEU A 63 -12.00 3.66 -9.74
CA LEU A 63 -11.95 4.83 -8.87
C LEU A 63 -11.14 4.54 -7.60
N LEU A 64 -11.33 3.37 -6.99
CA LEU A 64 -10.51 2.93 -5.85
C LEU A 64 -9.03 2.83 -6.24
N ILE A 65 -8.72 2.33 -7.43
CA ILE A 65 -7.34 2.26 -7.91
C ILE A 65 -6.75 3.67 -8.14
N GLN A 66 -7.52 4.59 -8.72
CA GLN A 66 -7.08 5.97 -8.87
C GLN A 66 -6.82 6.64 -7.52
N GLU A 67 -7.69 6.44 -6.54
CA GLU A 67 -7.52 6.97 -5.18
C GLU A 67 -6.24 6.43 -4.55
N ALA A 68 -6.04 5.11 -4.57
CA ALA A 68 -4.84 4.47 -4.01
C ALA A 68 -3.55 5.00 -4.65
N VAL A 69 -3.56 5.19 -5.97
CA VAL A 69 -2.44 5.77 -6.72
C VAL A 69 -2.18 7.22 -6.30
N LEU A 70 -3.22 8.05 -6.21
CA LEU A 70 -3.12 9.45 -5.82
C LEU A 70 -2.65 9.61 -4.37
N SER A 71 -3.18 8.79 -3.46
CA SER A 71 -2.81 8.77 -2.05
C SER A 71 -1.34 8.40 -1.88
N SER A 72 -0.88 7.36 -2.58
CA SER A 72 0.53 6.96 -2.58
C SER A 72 1.45 8.06 -3.13
N LYS A 73 0.98 8.84 -4.13
CA LYS A 73 1.72 9.99 -4.67
C LYS A 73 1.90 11.10 -3.64
N ILE A 74 0.93 11.33 -2.75
CA ILE A 74 1.03 12.29 -1.64
C ILE A 74 2.13 11.84 -0.67
N GLU A 75 2.25 10.53 -0.41
CA GLU A 75 3.34 9.93 0.37
C GLU A 75 4.70 9.88 -0.37
N GLY A 76 4.76 10.44 -1.59
CA GLY A 76 5.98 10.55 -2.39
C GLY A 76 6.35 9.26 -3.13
N THR A 77 5.44 8.33 -3.37
CA THR A 77 5.62 7.25 -4.34
C THR A 77 5.23 7.74 -5.75
N HIS A 78 5.63 7.00 -6.78
CA HIS A 78 5.14 7.20 -8.15
C HIS A 78 4.64 5.82 -8.58
N ALA A 79 3.47 5.43 -8.07
CA ALA A 79 2.67 4.39 -8.67
C ALA A 79 1.80 5.06 -9.74
N THR A 80 1.56 4.39 -10.86
CA THR A 80 0.65 4.83 -11.91
C THR A 80 -0.53 3.88 -12.00
N LEU A 81 -1.61 4.32 -12.66
CA LEU A 81 -2.74 3.44 -12.96
C LEU A 81 -2.29 2.25 -13.82
N GLU A 82 -1.35 2.47 -14.74
CA GLU A 82 -0.77 1.43 -15.58
C GLU A 82 0.05 0.41 -14.77
N ASP A 83 0.73 0.86 -13.71
CA ASP A 83 1.45 -0.02 -12.79
C ASP A 83 0.49 -1.02 -12.07
N PHE A 84 -0.67 -0.52 -11.65
CA PHE A 84 -1.71 -1.32 -11.01
C PHE A 84 -2.45 -2.23 -12.01
N LEU A 85 -2.76 -1.73 -13.20
CA LEU A 85 -3.38 -2.54 -14.26
C LEU A 85 -2.47 -3.68 -14.69
N ASN A 86 -1.16 -3.44 -14.76
CA ASN A 86 -0.18 -4.50 -15.00
C ASN A 86 -0.19 -5.55 -13.89
N TYR A 87 -0.28 -5.13 -12.62
CA TYR A 87 -0.40 -6.05 -11.49
C TYR A 87 -1.66 -6.93 -11.59
N GLU A 88 -2.83 -6.33 -11.82
CA GLU A 88 -4.11 -7.02 -12.03
C GLU A 88 -4.07 -7.96 -13.25
N ALA A 89 -3.40 -7.53 -14.33
CA ALA A 89 -3.22 -8.31 -15.56
C ALA A 89 -2.20 -9.47 -15.42
N GLY A 90 -1.60 -9.67 -14.24
CA GLY A 90 -0.71 -10.79 -13.94
C GLY A 90 0.79 -10.47 -14.01
N ASN A 91 1.20 -9.24 -14.30
CA ASN A 91 2.58 -8.78 -14.14
C ASN A 91 2.84 -8.48 -12.66
N LYS A 92 3.24 -9.51 -11.91
CA LYS A 92 3.45 -9.43 -10.47
C LYS A 92 4.54 -8.40 -10.11
N MET A 93 4.24 -7.54 -9.14
CA MET A 93 5.18 -6.55 -8.61
C MET A 93 5.91 -7.17 -7.41
N PHE A 94 7.23 -7.05 -7.38
CA PHE A 94 8.07 -7.57 -6.29
C PHE A 94 8.96 -6.50 -5.70
N LYS A 95 9.11 -6.54 -4.38
CA LYS A 95 10.15 -5.78 -3.68
C LYS A 95 11.36 -6.67 -3.44
N ILE A 96 12.54 -6.17 -3.79
CA ILE A 96 13.82 -6.80 -3.47
C ILE A 96 14.57 -5.90 -2.50
N GLY A 97 15.16 -6.47 -1.47
CA GLY A 97 15.96 -5.72 -0.51
C GLY A 97 16.77 -6.66 0.38
N MET A 98 17.79 -6.12 1.03
CA MET A 98 18.62 -6.86 1.98
C MET A 98 18.37 -6.39 3.41
N THR A 99 18.60 -7.29 4.36
CA THR A 99 18.57 -7.00 5.80
C THR A 99 19.73 -7.71 6.48
N ARG A 100 20.27 -7.09 7.53
CA ARG A 100 21.29 -7.70 8.40
C ARG A 100 20.71 -8.19 9.73
N ARG A 101 19.38 -8.13 9.88
CA ARG A 101 18.71 -8.57 11.10
C ARG A 101 18.81 -10.09 11.27
N LEU A 102 18.81 -10.52 12.52
CA LEU A 102 18.78 -11.94 12.88
C LEU A 102 17.47 -12.58 12.39
N ASP A 103 16.35 -11.89 12.60
CA ASP A 103 15.06 -12.26 12.02
C ASP A 103 14.72 -11.34 10.83
N PRO A 104 14.79 -11.84 9.58
CA PRO A 104 14.45 -11.06 8.41
C PRO A 104 12.95 -10.76 8.30
N GLN A 105 12.07 -11.53 8.97
CA GLN A 105 10.62 -11.32 8.94
C GLN A 105 10.22 -10.00 9.62
N GLU A 106 10.92 -9.60 10.69
CA GLU A 106 10.68 -8.29 11.33
C GLU A 106 10.81 -7.14 10.34
N ARG A 107 11.83 -7.20 9.47
CA ARG A 107 12.06 -6.16 8.45
C ARG A 107 10.93 -6.13 7.43
N VAL A 108 10.41 -7.28 7.03
CA VAL A 108 9.27 -7.38 6.12
C VAL A 108 8.03 -6.75 6.76
N ASN A 109 7.75 -7.09 8.02
CA ASN A 109 6.57 -6.60 8.74
C ASN A 109 6.58 -5.07 8.89
N GLU A 110 7.75 -4.46 9.14
CA GLU A 110 7.92 -3.00 9.18
C GLU A 110 7.69 -2.32 7.83
N ILE A 111 7.98 -2.99 6.72
CA ILE A 111 7.80 -2.43 5.38
C ILE A 111 6.33 -2.56 4.95
N GLY A 112 5.68 -3.67 5.29
CA GLY A 112 4.28 -3.91 4.95
C GLY A 112 3.29 -3.08 5.76
N SER A 113 3.59 -2.78 7.03
CA SER A 113 2.65 -2.06 7.90
C SER A 113 2.39 -0.60 7.52
N ALA A 114 3.26 0.01 6.71
CA ALA A 114 3.22 1.45 6.47
C ALA A 114 2.22 1.88 5.40
N SER A 115 1.84 1.01 4.44
CA SER A 115 1.13 1.46 3.23
C SER A 115 0.26 0.42 2.53
N VAL A 116 0.08 -0.80 3.07
CA VAL A 116 -0.77 -1.82 2.43
C VAL A 116 -1.77 -2.45 3.42
N PRO A 117 -3.03 -2.69 2.99
CA PRO A 117 -4.08 -3.24 3.86
C PRO A 117 -3.90 -4.72 4.22
N PHE A 118 -2.97 -5.42 3.56
CA PHE A 118 -2.69 -6.85 3.76
C PHE A 118 -1.20 -7.09 3.97
N LYS A 119 -0.85 -8.18 4.65
CA LYS A 119 0.56 -8.58 4.78
C LYS A 119 1.15 -8.91 3.40
N ILE A 120 2.39 -8.47 3.21
CA ILE A 120 3.18 -8.81 2.02
C ILE A 120 3.62 -10.26 2.11
N ASP A 121 3.37 -11.04 1.06
CA ASP A 121 3.88 -12.40 0.92
C ASP A 121 5.40 -12.41 0.69
N VAL A 122 6.12 -13.31 1.38
CA VAL A 122 7.58 -13.41 1.31
C VAL A 122 8.01 -14.61 0.49
N HIS A 123 8.38 -14.39 -0.77
CA HIS A 123 8.72 -15.47 -1.70
C HIS A 123 10.01 -16.22 -1.39
N SER A 124 11.01 -15.55 -0.82
CA SER A 124 12.26 -16.20 -0.44
C SER A 124 13.02 -15.38 0.60
N PHE A 125 13.72 -16.09 1.50
CA PHE A 125 14.82 -15.53 2.26
C PHE A 125 16.11 -16.12 1.72
N ILE A 126 16.97 -15.27 1.15
CA ILE A 126 18.23 -15.68 0.54
C ILE A 126 19.35 -15.31 1.50
N PHE A 127 20.02 -16.32 2.04
CA PHE A 127 21.17 -16.14 2.93
C PHE A 127 22.45 -16.25 2.11
N SER A 128 23.18 -15.14 2.00
CA SER A 128 24.39 -15.06 1.20
C SER A 128 25.51 -14.42 2.01
N GLU A 129 26.73 -14.96 1.89
CA GLU A 129 27.93 -14.39 2.53
C GLU A 129 28.22 -12.97 2.02
N ASN A 130 27.81 -12.66 0.79
CA ASN A 130 27.93 -11.34 0.17
C ASN A 130 26.57 -10.83 -0.34
N ALA A 131 25.61 -10.73 0.58
CA ALA A 131 24.25 -10.23 0.29
C ALA A 131 24.23 -8.83 -0.36
N VAL A 132 25.25 -8.00 -0.12
CA VAL A 132 25.36 -6.66 -0.72
C VAL A 132 25.60 -6.75 -2.22
N GLU A 133 26.50 -7.62 -2.65
CA GLU A 133 26.80 -7.81 -4.07
C GLU A 133 25.66 -8.50 -4.81
N LEU A 134 25.03 -9.50 -4.17
CA LEU A 134 23.85 -10.19 -4.72
C LEU A 134 22.71 -9.20 -4.97
N GLU A 135 22.34 -8.39 -3.96
CA GLU A 135 21.27 -7.39 -4.08
C GLU A 135 21.57 -6.36 -5.18
N LYS A 136 22.81 -5.88 -5.23
CA LYS A 136 23.24 -4.89 -6.22
C LYS A 136 23.17 -5.45 -7.63
N THR A 137 23.56 -6.72 -7.81
CA THR A 137 23.56 -7.40 -9.10
C THR A 137 22.13 -7.66 -9.59
N LEU A 138 21.25 -8.14 -8.71
CA LEU A 138 19.82 -8.32 -9.01
C LEU A 138 19.18 -6.98 -9.42
N ARG A 139 19.41 -5.91 -8.65
CA ARG A 139 18.89 -4.58 -8.97
C ARG A 139 19.39 -4.02 -10.28
N LYS A 140 20.63 -4.35 -10.66
CA LYS A 140 21.21 -3.94 -11.94
C LYS A 140 20.56 -4.69 -13.09
N ARG A 141 20.34 -6.01 -12.96
CA ARG A 141 19.68 -6.83 -14.00
C ARG A 141 18.22 -6.46 -14.19
N LEU A 142 17.52 -6.13 -13.11
CA LEU A 142 16.11 -5.73 -13.13
C LEU A 142 15.90 -4.23 -13.34
N ASN A 143 16.95 -3.47 -13.66
CA ASN A 143 16.86 -2.01 -13.71
C ASN A 143 15.82 -1.51 -14.72
N ASP A 144 15.69 -2.18 -15.86
CA ASP A 144 14.73 -1.83 -16.92
C ASP A 144 13.29 -2.17 -16.53
N LYS A 145 13.11 -3.06 -15.55
CA LYS A 145 11.81 -3.47 -15.00
C LYS A 145 11.45 -2.74 -13.71
N ARG A 146 12.19 -1.67 -13.36
CA ARG A 146 11.92 -0.89 -12.14
C ARG A 146 10.61 -0.13 -12.26
N VAL A 147 9.77 -0.23 -11.22
CA VAL A 147 8.50 0.51 -11.13
C VAL A 147 8.78 2.01 -10.99
N ASN A 148 9.59 2.39 -10.00
CA ASN A 148 9.89 3.81 -9.76
C ASN A 148 11.15 4.27 -10.50
N LYS A 149 10.96 5.06 -11.57
CA LYS A 149 12.06 5.59 -12.40
C LYS A 149 12.72 6.86 -11.85
N VAL A 150 12.12 7.52 -10.86
CA VAL A 150 12.58 8.82 -10.33
C VAL A 150 13.33 8.65 -9.01
N ASN A 151 12.76 7.90 -8.07
CA ASN A 151 13.37 7.59 -6.79
C ASN A 151 13.90 6.15 -6.78
N LEU A 152 15.18 6.01 -7.14
CA LEU A 152 15.85 4.70 -7.24
C LEU A 152 16.08 4.01 -5.88
N ARG A 153 15.80 4.68 -4.76
CA ARG A 153 15.78 4.06 -3.42
C ARG A 153 14.54 3.19 -3.21
N LYS A 154 13.49 3.34 -4.04
CA LYS A 154 12.32 2.46 -4.04
C LYS A 154 12.63 1.24 -4.93
N GLU A 155 12.64 0.07 -4.31
CA GLU A 155 13.17 -1.18 -4.89
C GLU A 155 12.05 -2.13 -5.32
N PHE A 156 11.11 -1.61 -6.11
CA PHE A 156 10.01 -2.38 -6.69
C PHE A 156 10.27 -2.64 -8.17
N PHE A 157 9.99 -3.87 -8.61
CA PHE A 157 10.26 -4.36 -9.96
C PHE A 157 9.08 -5.18 -10.49
N TYR A 158 8.80 -5.06 -11.79
CA TYR A 158 7.91 -5.99 -12.50
C TYR A 158 8.67 -7.27 -12.81
N SER A 159 8.14 -8.42 -12.38
CA SER A 159 8.72 -9.72 -12.72
C SER A 159 7.72 -10.84 -12.48
N THR A 160 8.18 -12.09 -12.54
CA THR A 160 7.43 -13.27 -12.09
C THR A 160 8.27 -14.01 -11.05
N VAL A 161 7.64 -14.87 -10.24
CA VAL A 161 8.40 -15.66 -9.25
C VAL A 161 9.40 -16.58 -9.96
N ASP A 162 9.04 -17.11 -11.13
CA ASP A 162 9.90 -17.98 -11.94
C ASP A 162 11.13 -17.23 -12.47
N GLU A 163 10.93 -16.02 -13.00
CA GLU A 163 12.05 -15.19 -13.47
C GLU A 163 12.99 -14.80 -12.31
N LEU A 164 12.44 -14.44 -11.15
CA LEU A 164 13.24 -14.10 -9.98
C LEU A 164 14.03 -15.30 -9.46
N GLU A 165 13.42 -16.48 -9.44
CA GLU A 165 14.09 -17.71 -9.05
C GLU A 165 15.24 -18.05 -10.02
N GLU A 166 15.02 -17.95 -11.33
CA GLU A 166 16.06 -18.17 -12.34
C GLU A 166 17.24 -17.20 -12.15
N LEU A 167 16.95 -15.90 -12.03
CA LEU A 167 17.96 -14.86 -11.82
C LEU A 167 18.77 -15.05 -10.54
N VAL A 168 18.14 -15.53 -9.47
CA VAL A 168 18.82 -15.79 -8.20
C VAL A 168 19.63 -17.08 -8.29
N ASN A 169 19.09 -18.15 -8.88
CA ASN A 169 19.81 -19.42 -9.01
C ASN A 169 21.09 -19.32 -9.84
N GLU A 170 21.15 -18.40 -10.81
CA GLU A 170 22.39 -18.07 -11.53
C GLU A 170 23.49 -17.49 -10.63
N LEU A 171 23.11 -16.75 -9.59
CA LEU A 171 24.02 -16.01 -8.71
C LEU A 171 24.32 -16.78 -7.42
N ASP A 172 23.30 -17.43 -6.86
CA ASP A 172 23.34 -18.22 -5.64
C ASP A 172 22.37 -19.41 -5.75
N PRO A 173 22.86 -20.60 -6.15
CA PRO A 173 22.04 -21.78 -6.43
C PRO A 173 21.33 -22.39 -5.20
N THR A 174 21.59 -21.85 -4.00
CA THR A 174 21.05 -22.40 -2.75
C THR A 174 19.72 -21.79 -2.33
N ALA A 175 19.22 -20.80 -3.10
CA ALA A 175 18.01 -20.08 -2.78
C ALA A 175 16.74 -20.94 -2.97
N VAL A 176 15.90 -20.97 -1.93
CA VAL A 176 14.59 -21.65 -1.98
C VAL A 176 13.49 -20.62 -2.23
N PHE A 177 12.68 -20.83 -3.27
CA PHE A 177 11.53 -19.97 -3.59
C PHE A 177 10.20 -20.65 -3.31
N ASN A 178 9.29 -19.91 -2.68
CA ASN A 178 7.90 -20.33 -2.51
C ASN A 178 7.01 -19.68 -3.58
N LYS A 179 6.50 -20.48 -4.52
CA LYS A 179 5.63 -20.04 -5.63
C LYS A 179 4.14 -20.03 -5.29
N THR A 180 3.75 -20.67 -4.18
CA THR A 180 2.34 -20.95 -3.85
C THR A 180 1.68 -19.87 -2.98
N MET A 181 2.36 -18.79 -2.67
CA MET A 181 1.74 -17.70 -1.92
C MET A 181 0.78 -16.92 -2.81
N LEU A 182 -0.47 -16.95 -2.39
CA LEU A 182 -1.63 -16.45 -3.13
C LEU A 182 -2.25 -15.23 -2.43
N ALA A 183 -1.57 -14.57 -1.49
CA ALA A 183 -2.14 -13.55 -0.62
C ALA A 183 -3.37 -14.10 0.14
N LYS A 184 -3.11 -14.95 1.15
CA LYS A 184 -4.18 -15.60 1.93
C LYS A 184 -5.20 -14.61 2.48
N GLU A 185 -4.74 -13.50 3.06
CA GLU A 185 -5.61 -12.47 3.63
C GLU A 185 -6.45 -11.78 2.53
N TYR A 186 -5.86 -11.48 1.37
CA TYR A 186 -6.58 -10.92 0.21
C TYR A 186 -7.64 -11.87 -0.35
N ASN A 187 -7.29 -13.15 -0.52
CA ASN A 187 -8.25 -14.14 -1.00
C ASN A 187 -9.35 -14.40 0.03
N GLN A 188 -9.04 -14.35 1.33
CA GLN A 188 -10.05 -14.41 2.38
C GLN A 188 -11.02 -13.23 2.25
N THR A 189 -10.54 -12.00 2.06
CA THR A 189 -11.42 -10.84 1.81
C THR A 189 -12.23 -10.99 0.53
N THR A 190 -11.63 -11.50 -0.55
CA THR A 190 -12.32 -11.74 -1.83
C THR A 190 -13.35 -12.87 -1.75
N SER A 191 -13.09 -13.89 -0.93
CA SER A 191 -14.01 -15.01 -0.71
C SER A 191 -15.15 -14.61 0.24
N VAL A 192 -14.88 -13.72 1.20
CA VAL A 192 -15.90 -13.14 2.08
C VAL A 192 -16.76 -12.13 1.34
N SER A 193 -16.26 -11.43 0.32
CA SER A 193 -17.08 -10.50 -0.48
C SER A 193 -18.04 -11.20 -1.45
N SER A 194 -17.82 -12.48 -1.77
CA SER A 194 -18.76 -13.30 -2.55
C SER A 194 -19.90 -13.90 -1.74
N ASP A 195 -19.72 -14.07 -0.42
CA ASP A 195 -20.73 -14.61 0.49
C ASP A 195 -21.29 -13.48 1.37
N GLU A 196 -22.46 -12.95 0.98
CA GLU A 196 -23.41 -12.19 1.81
C GLU A 196 -22.88 -10.97 2.62
N TYR A 197 -23.03 -9.78 2.04
CA TYR A 197 -23.30 -8.57 2.84
C TYR A 197 -24.77 -8.61 3.31
N VAL A 198 -25.07 -9.41 4.35
CA VAL A 198 -26.22 -9.10 5.21
C VAL A 198 -25.75 -8.03 6.18
N ILE A 199 -25.97 -6.77 5.82
CA ILE A 199 -25.92 -5.68 6.80
C ILE A 199 -27.23 -5.80 7.59
N GLU A 200 -27.20 -6.51 8.72
CA GLU A 200 -28.24 -6.36 9.73
C GLU A 200 -28.15 -4.93 10.26
N TYR A 201 -29.10 -4.10 9.85
CA TYR A 201 -29.39 -2.86 10.53
C TYR A 201 -30.01 -3.25 11.89
N GLU A 202 -29.22 -3.21 12.97
CA GLU A 202 -29.79 -3.10 14.32
C GLU A 202 -30.49 -1.74 14.38
N ASP A 203 -31.80 -1.80 14.16
CA ASP A 203 -32.73 -0.70 14.31
C ASP A 203 -32.95 -0.51 15.82
N ASP A 204 -31.99 0.12 16.49
CA ASP A 204 -32.16 0.61 17.86
C ASP A 204 -33.11 1.82 17.81
N LEU A 205 -34.39 1.50 17.63
CA LEU A 205 -35.51 2.41 17.73
C LEU A 205 -35.71 2.77 19.21
N TYR A 206 -35.65 4.08 19.48
CA TYR A 206 -36.02 4.70 20.75
C TYR A 206 -37.33 4.10 21.33
N ASP A 207 -37.28 3.73 22.61
CA ASP A 207 -38.44 3.67 23.51
C ASP A 207 -38.28 4.77 24.58
#